data_AF-A0A5S4YRS3-F1
#
_entry.id   AF-A0A5S4YRS3-F1
#
_cell.length_a   1.000
_cell.length_b   1.000
_cell.length_c   1.000
_cell.angle_alpha   90.00
_cell.angle_beta   90.00
_cell.angle_gamma   90.00
#
_symmetry.space_group_name_H-M   'P 1'
#
loop_
_entity.id
_entity.type
_entity.pdbx_description
1 polymer ?
#
loop_
_entity_poly.entity_id
_entity_poly.type
_entity_poly.pdbx_seq_one_letter_code
_entity_poly.pdbx_strand_id
1 'polypeptide(L)'
;MKVSDDKIAVVSLVGLAVWIFVVLPLIYLQSPSGSQPNFWGLDSTAWTAIGALANVIYCGLTAGLLGFAVYQVLSAKEDAKVNRTLAACDKYDTDPVLDRVTRRLSRSFSDGSLAAHPTKYQIDLYSLFNYFESIAIGVSRGHYDAEIVRDQLGSIITGYVDDYILSGITGWVKVPSAEIEDDVFVHTMRLYRAWKAASGA
;
A
#
# COMPACT_ATOMS: atom_id res chain seq x y z
N MET A 1 -17.84 5.66 22.04
CA MET A 1 -16.58 6.12 21.42
C MET A 1 -15.64 6.56 22.53
N LYS A 2 -14.60 5.76 22.84
CA LYS A 2 -13.54 6.19 23.77
C LYS A 2 -12.70 7.24 23.03
N VAL A 3 -12.74 8.48 23.47
CA VAL A 3 -11.71 9.47 23.11
C VAL A 3 -10.40 8.91 23.66
N SER A 4 -9.39 8.70 22.81
CA SER A 4 -8.10 8.21 23.30
C SER A 4 -7.48 9.29 24.18
N ASP A 5 -6.95 8.89 25.35
CA ASP A 5 -6.39 9.80 26.35
C ASP A 5 -5.31 10.72 25.75
N ASP A 6 -4.63 10.25 24.70
CA ASP A 6 -3.65 11.03 23.92
C ASP A 6 -4.24 12.31 23.31
N LYS A 7 -5.48 12.29 22.84
CA LYS A 7 -6.13 13.48 22.24
C LYS A 7 -6.45 14.53 23.30
N ILE A 8 -6.81 14.09 24.51
CA ILE A 8 -7.12 14.99 25.63
C ILE A 8 -5.85 15.66 26.13
N ALA A 9 -4.73 14.93 26.17
CA ALA A 9 -3.43 15.48 26.55
C ALA A 9 -2.98 16.59 25.58
N VAL A 10 -3.09 16.35 24.27
CA VAL A 10 -2.68 17.35 23.25
C VAL A 10 -3.56 18.59 23.30
N VAL A 11 -4.88 18.44 23.41
CA VAL A 11 -5.82 19.58 23.48
C VAL A 11 -5.59 20.41 24.75
N SER A 12 -5.32 19.76 25.88
CA SER A 12 -5.06 20.46 27.16
C SER A 12 -3.75 21.25 27.10
N LEU A 13 -2.72 20.70 26.46
CA LEU A 13 -1.42 21.34 26.34
C LEU A 13 -1.47 22.55 25.38
N VAL A 14 -2.23 22.45 24.29
CA VAL A 14 -2.50 23.59 23.38
C VAL A 14 -3.33 24.67 24.08
N GLY A 15 -4.36 24.30 24.83
CA GLY A 15 -5.17 25.26 25.59
C GLY A 15 -4.35 26.05 26.61
N LEU A 16 -3.44 25.38 27.31
CA LEU A 16 -2.54 26.02 28.28
C LEU A 16 -1.53 26.95 27.59
N ALA A 17 -1.00 26.56 26.43
CA ALA A 17 -0.12 27.43 25.64
C ALA A 17 -0.84 28.71 25.16
N VAL A 18 -2.06 28.58 24.63
CA VAL A 18 -2.87 29.75 24.21
C VAL A 18 -3.16 30.67 25.40
N TRP A 19 -3.46 30.10 26.56
CA TRP A 19 -3.72 30.89 27.77
C TRP A 19 -2.49 31.71 28.20
N ILE A 20 -1.31 31.08 28.23
CA ILE A 20 -0.06 31.73 28.65
C ILE A 20 0.41 32.78 27.63
N PHE A 21 0.38 32.46 26.34
CA PHE A 21 1.02 33.29 25.32
C PHE A 21 0.10 34.32 24.65
N VAL A 22 -1.22 34.16 24.74
CA VAL A 22 -2.19 35.06 24.09
C VAL A 22 -3.06 35.79 25.10
N VAL A 23 -3.68 35.06 26.03
CA VAL A 23 -4.65 35.65 26.97
C VAL A 23 -3.95 36.49 28.03
N LEU A 24 -2.86 35.98 28.61
CA LEU A 24 -2.10 36.66 29.67
C LEU A 24 -1.53 38.03 29.24
N PRO A 25 -0.90 38.17 28.05
CA PRO A 25 -0.41 39.46 27.56
C PRO A 25 -1.54 40.47 27.24
N LEU A 26 -2.65 40.00 26.67
CA LEU A 26 -3.80 40.85 26.31
C LEU A 26 -4.45 41.51 27.54
N ILE A 27 -4.58 40.76 28.64
CA ILE A 27 -5.12 41.29 29.90
C ILE A 27 -4.21 42.38 30.48
N TYR A 28 -2.89 42.27 30.31
CA TYR A 28 -1.94 43.19 30.92
C TYR A 28 -1.62 44.43 30.08
N LEU A 29 -1.69 44.34 28.74
CA LEU A 29 -1.49 45.48 27.83
C LEU A 29 -2.58 46.57 27.95
N GLN A 30 -3.67 46.31 28.69
CA GLN A 30 -4.70 47.30 28.98
C GLN A 30 -4.39 48.20 30.19
N SER A 31 -3.23 48.07 30.85
CA SER A 31 -2.88 48.93 31.99
C SER A 31 -2.50 50.36 31.56
N PRO A 32 -3.13 51.42 32.11
CA PRO A 32 -2.90 52.79 31.70
C PRO A 32 -1.55 53.34 32.21
N SER A 33 -0.96 54.17 31.34
CA SER A 33 0.37 54.78 31.30
C SER A 33 0.83 55.57 32.54
N GLY A 34 2.11 55.43 32.92
CA GLY A 34 2.79 56.41 33.79
C GLY A 34 4.29 56.20 34.02
N SER A 35 4.78 54.97 34.01
CA SER A 35 6.20 54.61 34.03
C SER A 35 6.37 53.42 33.09
N GLN A 36 7.48 53.29 32.35
CA GLN A 36 7.69 52.07 31.55
C GLN A 36 7.69 50.89 32.53
N PRO A 37 6.61 50.10 32.58
CA PRO A 37 6.42 49.17 33.66
C PRO A 37 7.24 47.94 33.30
N ASN A 38 8.39 47.80 33.94
CA ASN A 38 9.14 46.55 33.89
C ASN A 38 8.22 45.45 34.45
N PHE A 39 7.64 44.63 33.57
CA PHE A 39 6.75 43.56 33.98
C PHE A 39 7.60 42.42 34.52
N TRP A 40 7.43 42.10 35.81
CA TRP A 40 8.28 41.16 36.55
C TRP A 40 9.78 41.53 36.55
N GLY A 41 10.09 42.82 36.44
CA GLY A 41 11.47 43.30 36.41
C GLY A 41 12.18 43.14 35.06
N LEU A 42 11.47 42.69 34.02
CA LEU A 42 12.00 42.57 32.65
C LEU A 42 11.54 43.74 31.79
N ASP A 43 12.43 44.23 30.93
CA ASP A 43 12.13 45.27 29.94
C ASP A 43 11.37 44.71 28.73
N SER A 44 10.89 45.60 27.86
CA SER A 44 10.17 45.21 26.63
C SER A 44 11.02 44.35 25.68
N THR A 45 12.35 44.50 25.73
CA THR A 45 13.29 43.75 24.88
C THR A 45 13.37 42.29 25.32
N ALA A 46 13.45 42.03 26.63
CA ALA A 46 13.46 40.70 27.20
C ALA A 46 12.15 39.94 26.91
N TRP A 47 11.00 40.61 27.01
CA TRP A 47 9.71 40.00 26.65
C TRP A 47 9.60 39.64 25.17
N THR A 48 10.13 40.50 24.29
CA THR A 48 10.20 40.21 22.85
C THR A 48 11.10 39.00 22.57
N ALA A 49 12.23 38.88 23.26
CA ALA A 49 13.13 37.75 23.13
C ALA A 49 12.48 36.42 23.60
N ILE A 50 11.73 36.45 24.70
CA ILE A 50 10.98 35.27 25.19
C ILE A 50 9.90 34.86 24.18
N GLY A 51 9.15 35.82 23.63
CA GLY A 51 8.14 35.54 22.59
C GLY A 51 8.76 34.96 21.31
N ALA A 52 9.90 35.48 20.89
CA ALA A 52 10.65 34.94 19.75
C ALA A 52 11.11 33.49 20.00
N LEU A 53 11.66 33.19 21.18
CA LEU A 53 12.06 31.84 21.56
C LEU A 53 10.87 30.88 21.63
N ALA A 54 9.74 31.31 22.19
CA ALA A 54 8.51 30.53 22.23
C ALA A 54 8.00 30.21 20.81
N ASN A 55 8.04 31.16 19.89
CA ASN A 55 7.68 30.93 18.48
C ASN A 55 8.61 29.95 17.79
N VAL A 56 9.92 30.01 18.03
CA VAL A 56 10.87 29.04 17.47
C VAL A 56 10.57 27.63 17.98
N ILE A 57 10.31 27.49 19.29
CA ILE A 57 9.91 26.20 19.88
C ILE A 57 8.60 25.71 19.26
N TYR A 58 7.60 26.57 19.13
CA TYR A 58 6.32 26.24 18.50
C TYR A 58 6.51 25.76 17.05
N CYS A 59 7.27 26.50 16.25
CA CYS A 59 7.60 26.11 14.87
C CYS A 59 8.32 24.75 14.83
N GLY A 60 9.26 24.51 15.74
CA GLY A 60 9.94 23.22 15.86
C GLY A 60 8.98 22.07 16.17
N LEU A 61 8.06 22.27 17.12
CA LEU A 61 7.02 21.29 17.48
C LEU A 61 6.08 21.02 16.30
N THR A 62 5.62 22.06 15.60
CA THR A 62 4.76 21.92 14.41
C THR A 62 5.46 21.15 13.30
N ALA A 63 6.74 21.45 13.04
CA ALA A 63 7.53 20.71 12.05
C ALA A 63 7.71 19.24 12.43
N GLY A 64 7.95 18.95 13.72
CA GLY A 64 8.03 17.58 14.24
C GLY A 64 6.72 16.81 14.05
N LEU A 65 5.57 17.42 14.37
CA LEU A 65 4.25 16.82 14.16
C LEU A 65 3.97 16.56 12.69
N LEU A 66 4.34 17.49 11.80
CA LEU A 66 4.20 17.30 10.36
C LEU A 66 5.05 16.13 9.86
N GLY A 67 6.29 16.01 10.32
CA GLY A 67 7.16 14.87 10.00
C GLY A 67 6.55 13.54 10.43
N PHE A 68 6.01 13.47 11.65
CA PHE A 68 5.33 12.29 12.16
C PHE A 68 4.06 11.94 11.35
N ALA A 69 3.27 12.94 10.96
CA ALA A 69 2.10 12.73 10.12
C ALA A 69 2.46 12.16 8.74
N VAL A 70 3.52 12.67 8.10
CA VAL A 70 4.02 12.13 6.82
C VAL A 70 4.47 10.68 6.99
N TYR A 71 5.22 10.38 8.05
CA TYR A 71 5.65 9.01 8.35
C TYR A 71 4.46 8.05 8.50
N GLN A 72 3.42 8.43 9.26
CA GLN A 72 2.22 7.61 9.42
C GLN A 72 1.51 7.35 8.08
N VAL A 73 1.40 8.35 7.21
CA VAL A 73 0.76 8.18 5.90
C VAL A 73 1.55 7.23 5.01
N LEU A 74 2.89 7.29 5.06
CA LEU A 74 3.74 6.38 4.30
C LEU A 74 3.61 4.93 4.82
N SER A 75 3.70 4.74 6.13
CA SER A 75 3.51 3.42 6.75
C SER A 75 2.11 2.84 6.46
N ALA A 76 1.05 3.65 6.58
CA ALA A 76 -0.30 3.21 6.27
C ALA A 76 -0.49 2.85 4.77
N LYS A 77 0.26 3.49 3.87
CA LYS A 77 0.27 3.13 2.44
C LYS A 77 0.90 1.77 2.20
N GLU A 78 2.00 1.47 2.90
CA GLU A 78 2.67 0.16 2.83
C GLU A 78 1.76 -0.94 3.37
N ASP A 79 1.17 -0.74 4.55
CA ASP A 79 0.22 -1.70 5.14
C ASP A 79 -1.01 -1.90 4.23
N ALA A 80 -1.53 -0.83 3.62
CA ALA A 80 -2.64 -0.95 2.68
C ALA A 80 -2.24 -1.72 1.42
N LYS A 81 -1.01 -1.59 0.93
CA LYS A 81 -0.48 -2.35 -0.21
C LYS A 81 -0.39 -3.84 0.14
N VAL A 82 0.16 -4.18 1.30
CA VAL A 82 0.27 -5.56 1.80
C VAL A 82 -1.12 -6.19 1.92
N ASN A 83 -2.05 -5.53 2.62
CA ASN A 83 -3.41 -6.05 2.82
C ASN A 83 -4.17 -6.25 1.51
N ARG A 84 -4.05 -5.32 0.54
CA ARG A 84 -4.66 -5.49 -0.79
C ARG A 84 -4.05 -6.64 -1.57
N THR A 85 -2.74 -6.86 -1.43
CA THR A 85 -2.03 -7.97 -2.07
C THR A 85 -2.52 -9.30 -1.51
N LEU A 86 -2.55 -9.43 -0.18
CA LEU A 86 -3.06 -10.64 0.49
C LEU A 86 -4.51 -10.92 0.11
N ALA A 87 -5.38 -9.91 0.14
CA ALA A 87 -6.78 -10.08 -0.27
C ALA A 87 -6.92 -10.50 -1.75
N ALA A 88 -6.03 -10.01 -2.63
CA ALA A 88 -6.03 -10.41 -4.03
C ALA A 88 -5.57 -11.87 -4.19
N CYS A 89 -4.57 -12.32 -3.42
CA CYS A 89 -4.10 -13.70 -3.38
C CYS A 89 -5.15 -14.65 -2.78
N ASP A 90 -5.75 -14.30 -1.63
CA ASP A 90 -6.83 -15.08 -0.97
C ASP A 90 -8.02 -15.32 -1.90
N LYS A 91 -8.26 -14.41 -2.86
CA LYS A 91 -9.33 -14.57 -3.85
C LYS A 91 -9.14 -15.82 -4.71
N TYR A 92 -7.91 -16.26 -4.96
CA TYR A 92 -7.65 -17.49 -5.70
C TYR A 92 -8.30 -18.71 -5.02
N ASP A 93 -8.19 -18.79 -3.70
CA ASP A 93 -8.71 -19.92 -2.91
C ASP A 93 -10.18 -19.76 -2.53
N THR A 94 -10.64 -18.52 -2.36
CA THR A 94 -11.99 -18.23 -1.84
C THR A 94 -13.03 -17.99 -2.94
N ASP A 95 -12.63 -17.67 -4.17
CA ASP A 95 -13.57 -17.42 -5.27
C ASP A 95 -14.16 -18.76 -5.79
N PRO A 96 -15.49 -18.98 -5.65
CA PRO A 96 -16.11 -20.24 -6.04
C PRO A 96 -16.09 -20.47 -7.56
N VAL A 97 -15.88 -19.43 -8.37
CA VAL A 97 -15.73 -19.57 -9.83
C VAL A 97 -14.35 -20.12 -10.14
N LEU A 98 -13.31 -19.56 -9.53
CA LEU A 98 -11.93 -20.04 -9.70
C LEU A 98 -11.79 -21.47 -9.19
N ASP A 99 -12.33 -21.81 -8.02
CA ASP A 99 -12.30 -23.19 -7.50
C ASP A 99 -12.96 -24.20 -8.45
N ARG A 100 -14.11 -23.87 -9.06
CA ARG A 100 -14.74 -24.74 -10.05
C ARG A 100 -13.89 -24.90 -11.32
N VAL A 101 -13.30 -23.80 -11.78
CA VAL A 101 -12.42 -23.77 -12.96
C VAL A 101 -11.18 -24.62 -12.71
N THR A 102 -10.46 -24.41 -11.61
CA THR A 102 -9.23 -25.14 -11.29
C THR A 102 -9.49 -26.63 -11.08
N ARG A 103 -10.57 -27.01 -10.38
CA ARG A 103 -10.97 -28.43 -10.24
C ARG A 103 -11.30 -29.09 -11.56
N ARG A 104 -12.02 -28.40 -12.45
CA ARG A 104 -12.39 -28.94 -13.76
C ARG A 104 -11.16 -29.09 -14.64
N LEU A 105 -10.27 -28.08 -14.66
CA LEU A 105 -9.01 -28.14 -15.38
C LEU A 105 -8.13 -29.28 -14.87
N SER A 106 -7.94 -29.38 -13.55
CA SER A 106 -7.15 -30.45 -12.92
C SER A 106 -7.68 -31.86 -13.26
N ARG A 107 -9.00 -32.08 -13.21
CA ARG A 107 -9.60 -33.35 -13.62
C ARG A 107 -9.39 -33.64 -15.10
N SER A 108 -9.64 -32.64 -15.95
CA SER A 108 -9.49 -32.77 -17.40
C SER A 108 -8.05 -32.97 -17.87
N PHE A 109 -7.10 -32.45 -17.08
CA PHE A 109 -5.67 -32.66 -17.30
C PHE A 109 -5.31 -34.11 -16.92
N SER A 110 -5.76 -34.57 -15.76
CA SER A 110 -5.47 -35.92 -15.25
C SER A 110 -6.09 -37.04 -16.11
N ASP A 111 -7.28 -36.82 -16.67
CA ASP A 111 -7.97 -37.79 -17.54
C ASP A 111 -7.58 -37.68 -19.02
N GLY A 112 -6.73 -36.72 -19.39
CA GLY A 112 -6.28 -36.46 -20.76
C GLY A 112 -7.33 -35.82 -21.68
N SER A 113 -8.57 -35.58 -21.20
CA SER A 113 -9.64 -34.98 -22.01
C SER A 113 -9.31 -33.55 -22.42
N LEU A 114 -8.49 -32.84 -21.63
CA LEU A 114 -8.01 -31.52 -21.97
C LEU A 114 -7.14 -31.56 -23.23
N ALA A 115 -6.18 -32.47 -23.32
CA ALA A 115 -5.32 -32.59 -24.50
C ALA A 115 -6.10 -33.04 -25.74
N ALA A 116 -7.11 -33.89 -25.57
CA ALA A 116 -7.95 -34.38 -26.66
C ALA A 116 -8.93 -33.31 -27.19
N HIS A 117 -9.52 -32.52 -26.29
CA HIS A 117 -10.54 -31.52 -26.62
C HIS A 117 -10.25 -30.16 -26.00
N PRO A 118 -9.14 -29.53 -26.40
CA PRO A 118 -8.61 -28.39 -25.66
C PRO A 118 -9.59 -27.19 -25.78
N THR A 119 -10.26 -26.99 -26.92
CA THR A 119 -11.22 -25.89 -27.13
C THR A 119 -12.40 -25.89 -26.17
N LYS A 120 -12.80 -27.05 -25.63
CA LYS A 120 -13.90 -27.18 -24.66
C LYS A 120 -13.59 -26.45 -23.34
N TYR A 121 -12.31 -26.36 -22.98
CA TYR A 121 -11.83 -25.78 -21.72
C TYR A 121 -11.24 -24.38 -21.91
N GLN A 122 -11.38 -23.80 -23.10
CA GLN A 122 -10.79 -22.51 -23.45
C GLN A 122 -11.28 -21.38 -22.53
N ILE A 123 -12.58 -21.34 -22.22
CA ILE A 123 -13.18 -20.32 -21.33
C ILE A 123 -12.62 -20.41 -19.91
N ASP A 124 -12.39 -21.64 -19.43
CA ASP A 124 -11.86 -21.90 -18.10
C ASP A 124 -10.40 -21.42 -17.99
N LEU A 125 -9.58 -21.75 -18.99
CA LEU A 125 -8.21 -21.30 -19.08
C LEU A 125 -8.13 -19.77 -19.18
N TYR A 126 -8.97 -19.14 -20.01
CA TYR A 126 -9.04 -17.67 -20.07
C TYR A 126 -9.43 -17.07 -18.72
N SER A 127 -10.40 -17.65 -18.03
CA SER A 127 -10.83 -17.13 -16.73
C SER A 127 -9.69 -17.17 -15.71
N LEU A 128 -8.95 -18.28 -15.68
CA LEU A 128 -7.82 -18.45 -14.78
C LEU A 128 -6.64 -17.53 -15.14
N PHE A 129 -6.22 -17.51 -16.40
CA PHE A 129 -5.08 -16.69 -16.82
C PHE A 129 -5.41 -15.20 -16.84
N ASN A 130 -6.67 -14.79 -17.05
CA ASN A 130 -7.07 -13.39 -16.85
C ASN A 130 -6.95 -12.97 -15.38
N TYR A 131 -7.25 -13.88 -14.45
CA TYR A 131 -7.02 -13.63 -13.03
C TYR A 131 -5.52 -13.45 -12.75
N PHE A 132 -4.66 -14.36 -13.22
CA PHE A 132 -3.20 -14.22 -13.08
C PHE A 132 -2.66 -12.95 -13.74
N GLU A 133 -3.18 -12.59 -14.91
CA GLU A 133 -2.79 -11.38 -15.62
C GLU A 133 -3.18 -10.13 -14.83
N SER A 134 -4.35 -10.11 -14.18
CA SER A 134 -4.75 -9.00 -13.32
C SER A 134 -3.81 -8.81 -12.12
N ILE A 135 -3.36 -9.91 -11.51
CA ILE A 135 -2.35 -9.89 -10.44
C ILE A 135 -1.02 -9.38 -10.99
N ALA A 136 -0.58 -9.90 -12.14
CA ALA A 136 0.68 -9.53 -12.76
C ALA A 136 0.74 -8.05 -13.15
N ILE A 137 -0.37 -7.51 -13.68
CA ILE A 137 -0.53 -6.07 -13.95
C ILE A 137 -0.42 -5.29 -12.63
N GLY A 138 -1.10 -5.72 -11.58
CA GLY A 138 -1.05 -5.05 -10.27
C GLY A 138 0.36 -5.03 -9.66
N VAL A 139 1.13 -6.10 -9.82
CA VAL A 139 2.56 -6.13 -9.44
C VAL A 139 3.37 -5.16 -10.31
N SER A 140 3.21 -5.20 -11.63
CA SER A 140 3.97 -4.33 -12.55
C SER A 140 3.74 -2.83 -12.32
N ARG A 141 2.55 -2.45 -11.85
CA ARG A 141 2.17 -1.06 -11.52
C ARG A 141 2.50 -0.67 -10.08
N GLY A 142 3.10 -1.56 -9.30
CA GLY A 142 3.43 -1.33 -7.89
C GLY A 142 2.22 -1.26 -6.96
N HIS A 143 1.04 -1.68 -7.41
CA HIS A 143 -0.17 -1.78 -6.58
C HIS A 143 -0.15 -3.01 -5.67
N TYR A 144 0.55 -4.06 -6.08
CA TYR A 144 0.76 -5.26 -5.29
C TYR A 144 2.23 -5.44 -4.92
N ASP A 145 2.45 -6.11 -3.80
CA ASP A 145 3.77 -6.49 -3.35
C ASP A 145 4.25 -7.74 -4.10
N ALA A 146 5.39 -7.61 -4.80
CA ALA A 146 5.89 -8.67 -5.68
C ALA A 146 6.37 -9.90 -4.89
N GLU A 147 6.90 -9.70 -3.69
CA GLU A 147 7.44 -10.79 -2.87
C GLU A 147 6.29 -11.62 -2.29
N ILE A 148 5.27 -10.95 -1.76
CA ILE A 148 4.06 -11.63 -1.25
C ILE A 148 3.38 -12.42 -2.37
N VAL A 149 3.22 -11.83 -3.56
CA VAL A 149 2.61 -12.52 -4.71
C VAL A 149 3.45 -13.74 -5.12
N ARG A 150 4.79 -13.59 -5.16
CA ARG A 150 5.68 -14.71 -5.49
C ARG A 150 5.56 -15.84 -4.46
N ASP A 151 5.53 -15.51 -3.18
CA ASP A 151 5.52 -16.51 -2.12
C ASP A 151 4.18 -17.25 -2.05
N GLN A 152 3.06 -16.57 -2.33
CA GLN A 152 1.71 -17.18 -2.31
C GLN A 152 1.33 -17.87 -3.63
N LEU A 153 1.59 -17.22 -4.77
CA LEU A 153 1.10 -17.64 -6.08
C LEU A 153 2.21 -18.12 -7.04
N GLY A 154 3.49 -17.99 -6.67
CA GLY A 154 4.60 -18.27 -7.58
C GLY A 154 4.63 -19.71 -8.08
N SER A 155 4.53 -20.69 -7.18
CA SER A 155 4.47 -22.11 -7.53
C SER A 155 3.21 -22.46 -8.35
N ILE A 156 2.09 -21.80 -8.03
CA ILE A 156 0.82 -22.00 -8.71
C ILE A 156 0.91 -21.49 -10.15
N ILE A 157 1.24 -20.22 -10.34
CA ILE A 157 1.34 -19.59 -11.66
C ILE A 157 2.38 -20.33 -12.51
N THR A 158 3.53 -20.69 -11.94
CA THR A 158 4.56 -21.43 -12.69
C THR A 158 4.08 -22.82 -13.11
N GLY A 159 3.41 -23.57 -12.23
CA GLY A 159 2.79 -24.84 -12.58
C GLY A 159 1.77 -24.71 -13.71
N TYR A 160 0.82 -23.77 -13.61
CA TYR A 160 -0.17 -23.57 -14.67
C TYR A 160 0.45 -23.11 -16.01
N VAL A 161 1.45 -22.24 -15.99
CA VAL A 161 2.13 -21.83 -17.23
C VAL A 161 2.88 -23.01 -17.86
N ASP A 162 3.60 -23.80 -17.06
CA ASP A 162 4.33 -24.99 -17.52
C ASP A 162 3.35 -26.04 -18.10
N ASP A 163 2.28 -26.35 -17.36
CA ASP A 163 1.34 -27.42 -17.68
C ASP A 163 0.42 -27.10 -18.86
N TYR A 164 -0.02 -25.85 -19.02
CA TYR A 164 -1.04 -25.51 -20.01
C TYR A 164 -0.49 -24.73 -21.21
N ILE A 165 0.39 -23.74 -20.98
CA ILE A 165 0.91 -22.87 -22.04
C ILE A 165 2.13 -23.52 -22.71
N LEU A 166 3.17 -23.85 -21.93
CA LEU A 166 4.44 -24.32 -22.48
C LEU A 166 4.40 -25.76 -22.94
N SER A 167 3.52 -26.59 -22.38
CA SER A 167 3.26 -27.95 -22.87
C SER A 167 2.70 -28.00 -24.30
N GLY A 168 2.20 -26.88 -24.82
CA GLY A 168 1.55 -26.79 -26.12
C GLY A 168 0.13 -27.36 -26.17
N ILE A 169 -0.43 -27.78 -25.03
CA ILE A 169 -1.82 -28.26 -24.94
C ILE A 169 -2.79 -27.17 -25.42
N THR A 170 -2.53 -25.92 -25.04
CA THR A 170 -3.30 -24.77 -25.51
C THR A 170 -2.76 -24.25 -26.83
N GLY A 171 -2.79 -25.06 -27.89
CA GLY A 171 -2.26 -24.68 -29.21
C GLY A 171 -2.86 -23.42 -29.85
N TRP A 172 -3.93 -22.84 -29.28
CA TRP A 172 -4.49 -21.53 -29.66
C TRP A 172 -3.89 -20.35 -28.89
N VAL A 173 -3.23 -20.57 -27.75
CA VAL A 173 -2.51 -19.52 -27.01
C VAL A 173 -1.13 -19.43 -27.63
N LYS A 174 -0.89 -18.34 -28.37
CA LYS A 174 0.47 -18.04 -28.83
C LYS A 174 1.29 -17.67 -27.61
N VAL A 175 2.40 -18.36 -27.40
CA VAL A 175 3.36 -18.00 -26.35
C VAL A 175 3.96 -16.65 -26.74
N PRO A 176 3.84 -15.60 -25.91
CA PRO A 176 4.38 -14.29 -26.24
C PRO A 176 5.88 -14.39 -26.49
N SER A 177 6.31 -14.10 -27.71
CA SER A 177 7.74 -13.87 -27.96
C SER A 177 8.17 -12.59 -27.25
N ALA A 178 9.44 -12.48 -26.84
CA ALA A 178 9.91 -11.28 -26.14
C ALA A 178 9.77 -9.97 -26.95
N GLU A 179 9.43 -10.07 -28.24
CA GLU A 179 9.39 -8.96 -29.19
C GLU A 179 7.97 -8.48 -29.53
N ILE A 180 6.90 -9.21 -29.13
CA ILE A 180 5.52 -8.86 -29.50
C ILE A 180 4.71 -8.52 -28.23
N GLU A 181 4.39 -7.23 -28.05
CA GLU A 181 3.61 -6.72 -26.91
C GLU A 181 2.08 -6.94 -27.03
N ASP A 182 1.58 -7.31 -28.22
CA ASP A 182 0.15 -7.51 -28.48
C ASP A 182 -0.38 -8.92 -28.13
N ASP A 183 0.46 -9.77 -27.52
CA ASP A 183 0.06 -11.13 -27.17
C ASP A 183 -0.72 -11.20 -25.84
N VAL A 184 -1.48 -12.28 -25.67
CA VAL A 184 -2.28 -12.51 -24.46
C VAL A 184 -1.36 -12.94 -23.30
N PHE A 185 -1.62 -12.41 -22.10
CA PHE A 185 -0.94 -12.78 -20.85
C PHE A 185 0.54 -12.35 -20.74
N VAL A 186 0.92 -11.23 -21.35
CA VAL A 186 2.29 -10.70 -21.36
C VAL A 186 2.83 -10.49 -19.94
N HIS A 187 2.04 -9.93 -19.03
CA HIS A 187 2.51 -9.65 -17.67
C HIS A 187 2.71 -10.94 -16.87
N THR A 188 1.81 -11.90 -17.01
CA THR A 188 1.92 -13.22 -16.39
C THR A 188 3.17 -13.94 -16.87
N MET A 189 3.44 -13.93 -18.19
CA MET A 189 4.64 -14.55 -18.76
C MET A 189 5.92 -13.84 -18.31
N ARG A 190 5.90 -12.52 -18.12
CA ARG A 190 7.03 -11.77 -17.56
C ARG A 190 7.33 -12.19 -16.12
N LEU A 191 6.30 -12.30 -15.27
CA LEU A 191 6.46 -12.80 -13.90
C LEU A 191 6.97 -14.24 -13.87
N TYR A 192 6.39 -15.11 -14.70
CA TYR A 192 6.83 -16.50 -14.85
C TYR A 192 8.33 -16.58 -15.14
N ARG A 193 8.82 -15.84 -16.16
CA ARG A 193 10.24 -15.83 -16.53
C ARG A 193 11.12 -15.33 -15.40
N ALA A 194 10.71 -14.25 -14.73
CA ALA A 194 11.45 -13.68 -13.61
C ALA A 194 11.58 -14.69 -12.45
N TRP A 195 10.50 -15.39 -12.12
CA TRP A 195 10.51 -16.38 -11.03
C TRP A 195 11.21 -17.67 -11.38
N LYS A 196 11.10 -18.15 -12.63
CA LYS A 196 11.82 -19.34 -13.11
C LYS A 196 13.33 -19.11 -13.13
N ALA A 197 13.76 -17.91 -13.52
CA ALA A 197 15.17 -17.52 -13.45
C ALA A 197 15.69 -17.48 -12.00
N ALA A 198 14.85 -17.05 -11.05
CA ALA A 198 15.21 -16.98 -9.64
C ALA A 198 15.22 -18.36 -8.93
N SER A 199 14.44 -19.34 -9.40
CA SER A 199 14.39 -20.69 -8.81
C SER A 199 15.37 -21.68 -9.43
N GLY A 200 15.94 -21.36 -10.61
CA GLY A 200 17.00 -22.13 -11.26
C GLY A 200 18.42 -21.69 -10.90
N ALA A 201 18.58 -20.66 -10.06
CA ALA A 201 19.84 -20.22 -9.47
C ALA A 201 19.98 -20.77 -8.04
#